data_AF-A0A7X8DS46-F1
#
_entry.id   AF-A0A7X8DS46-F1
#
_cell.length_a   1.000
_cell.length_b   1.000
_cell.length_c   1.000
_cell.angle_alpha   90.00
_cell.angle_beta   90.00
_cell.angle_gamma   90.00
#
_symmetry.space_group_name_H-M   'P 1'
#
loop_
_entity.id
_entity.type
_entity.pdbx_description
1 polymer ?
#
loop_
_entity_poly.entity_id
_entity_poly.type
_entity_poly.pdbx_seq_one_letter_code
_entity_poly.pdbx_strand_id
1 'polypeptide(L)'
;KTLTNLMISISDNTATDNLIGLVGREKVEGLANERNIPFLKTTELFKLKYTAESGLQDKYLNGTLEEKRAVLPTLVDLKVSASNIVTTPLLIDELEWFFSTRELCGIIYELREADELRINPGLARPDDWYLIAFKGGSEPGVLQYTHLLQKEAEGDYYAVSVTVNNPAREVDQFRINELCTRLISLVRDGKI
;
A
#
# COMPACT_ATOMS: atom_id res chain seq x y z
N LYS A 1 8.25 17.95 4.06
CA LYS A 1 8.53 16.68 4.76
C LYS A 1 7.40 16.24 5.72
N THR A 2 6.65 17.13 6.39
CA THR A 2 5.57 16.67 7.31
C THR A 2 4.57 15.70 6.67
N LEU A 3 4.03 16.03 5.48
CA LEU A 3 3.09 15.13 4.78
C LEU A 3 3.73 13.80 4.36
N THR A 4 4.98 13.81 3.87
CA THR A 4 5.67 12.60 3.44
C THR A 4 5.96 11.68 4.62
N ASN A 5 6.39 12.25 5.76
CA ASN A 5 6.59 11.50 6.99
C ASN A 5 5.28 10.85 7.46
N LEU A 6 4.16 11.58 7.52
CA LEU A 6 2.86 11.05 7.93
C LEU A 6 2.34 9.96 6.98
N MET A 7 2.42 10.20 5.66
CA MET A 7 2.04 9.23 4.63
C MET A 7 2.78 7.90 4.81
N ILE A 8 4.09 7.93 5.05
CA ILE A 8 4.90 6.71 5.10
C ILE A 8 4.83 6.05 6.48
N SER A 9 5.11 6.80 7.55
CA SER A 9 5.35 6.22 8.89
C SER A 9 4.08 5.68 9.56
N ILE A 10 2.96 6.37 9.39
CA ILE A 10 1.67 6.01 10.01
C ILE A 10 0.58 5.69 8.98
N SER A 11 0.94 5.63 7.69
CA SER A 11 -0.01 5.36 6.60
C SER A 11 -1.15 6.38 6.52
N ASP A 12 -0.86 7.67 6.73
CA ASP A 12 -1.88 8.71 6.72
C ASP A 12 -2.48 8.92 5.32
N ASN A 13 -3.73 8.49 5.16
CA ASN A 13 -4.50 8.59 3.92
C ASN A 13 -4.77 10.04 3.50
N THR A 14 -4.95 10.95 4.46
CA THR A 14 -5.15 12.38 4.16
C THR A 14 -3.87 12.99 3.61
N ALA A 15 -2.72 12.69 4.22
CA ALA A 15 -1.43 13.13 3.72
C ALA A 15 -1.15 12.57 2.32
N THR A 16 -1.48 11.29 2.09
CA THR A 16 -1.38 10.62 0.79
C THR A 16 -2.17 11.37 -0.29
N ASP A 17 -3.45 11.64 -0.04
CA ASP A 17 -4.33 12.30 -1.01
C ASP A 17 -3.91 13.75 -1.31
N ASN A 18 -3.40 14.47 -0.31
CA ASN A 18 -2.83 15.80 -0.48
C ASN A 18 -1.56 15.76 -1.35
N LEU A 19 -0.69 14.77 -1.13
CA LEU A 19 0.53 14.60 -1.91
C LEU A 19 0.22 14.23 -3.37
N ILE A 20 -0.71 13.30 -3.63
CA ILE A 20 -1.18 12.99 -4.99
C ILE A 20 -1.76 14.24 -5.65
N GLY A 21 -2.57 15.02 -4.90
CA GLY A 21 -3.11 16.29 -5.39
C GLY A 21 -2.03 17.31 -5.75
N LEU A 22 -0.96 17.39 -4.97
CA LEU A 22 0.16 18.32 -5.17
C LEU A 22 1.03 17.94 -6.37
N VAL A 23 1.39 16.65 -6.50
CA VAL A 23 2.29 16.21 -7.59
C VAL A 23 1.54 16.02 -8.90
N GLY A 24 0.24 15.71 -8.84
CA GLY A 24 -0.63 15.42 -9.98
C GLY A 24 -0.71 13.92 -10.27
N ARG A 25 -1.93 13.43 -10.51
CA ARG A 25 -2.21 11.99 -10.75
C ARG A 25 -1.40 11.43 -11.92
N GLU A 26 -1.31 12.18 -13.02
CA GLU A 26 -0.60 11.75 -14.23
C GLU A 26 0.88 11.46 -13.98
N LYS A 27 1.53 12.19 -13.05
CA LYS A 27 2.92 11.90 -12.68
C LYS A 27 3.05 10.61 -11.88
N VAL A 28 2.07 10.30 -11.04
CA VAL A 28 2.02 9.03 -10.30
C VAL A 28 1.74 7.88 -11.26
N GLU A 29 0.80 8.07 -12.19
CA GLU A 29 0.47 7.09 -13.24
C GLU A 29 1.67 6.80 -14.15
N GLY A 30 2.51 7.80 -14.45
CA GLY A 30 3.74 7.61 -15.21
C GLY A 30 4.80 6.71 -14.54
N LEU A 31 4.63 6.40 -13.24
CA LEU A 31 5.48 5.49 -12.47
C LEU A 31 4.76 4.19 -12.09
N ALA A 32 3.43 4.13 -12.28
CA ALA A 32 2.62 2.99 -11.89
C ALA A 32 2.47 1.98 -13.04
N ASN A 33 2.19 0.72 -12.70
CA ASN A 33 1.81 -0.26 -13.70
C ASN A 33 0.38 0.00 -14.23
N GLU A 34 0.05 -0.58 -15.38
CA GLU A 34 -1.23 -0.36 -16.07
C GLU A 34 -2.47 -0.72 -15.24
N ARG A 35 -2.36 -1.69 -14.31
CA ARG A 35 -3.49 -2.10 -13.45
C ARG A 35 -3.91 -1.01 -12.48
N ASN A 36 -3.02 -0.07 -12.18
CA ASN A 36 -3.26 1.05 -11.28
C ASN A 36 -3.61 2.34 -12.04
N ILE A 37 -4.10 2.25 -13.27
CA ILE A 37 -4.50 3.43 -14.06
C ILE A 37 -6.03 3.41 -14.27
N PRO A 38 -6.77 4.46 -13.84
CA PRO A 38 -6.27 5.69 -13.21
C PRO A 38 -5.80 5.43 -11.77
N PHE A 39 -4.74 6.13 -11.33
CA PHE A 39 -4.16 5.90 -10.00
C PHE A 39 -5.02 6.52 -8.92
N LEU A 40 -5.78 5.70 -8.19
CA LEU A 40 -6.75 6.16 -7.20
C LEU A 40 -6.12 6.90 -6.02
N LYS A 41 -6.79 7.97 -5.58
CA LYS A 41 -6.62 8.50 -4.22
C LYS A 41 -7.29 7.56 -3.22
N THR A 42 -6.86 7.62 -1.97
CA THR A 42 -7.44 6.81 -0.89
C THR A 42 -8.91 7.15 -0.65
N THR A 43 -9.28 8.43 -0.68
CA THR A 43 -10.69 8.84 -0.55
C THR A 43 -11.55 8.41 -1.72
N GLU A 44 -11.03 8.38 -2.94
CA GLU A 44 -11.76 7.91 -4.12
C GLU A 44 -12.04 6.41 -4.01
N LEU A 45 -11.03 5.63 -3.61
CA LEU A 45 -11.17 4.20 -3.38
C LEU A 45 -12.23 3.90 -2.32
N PHE A 46 -12.17 4.57 -1.16
CA PHE A 46 -13.14 4.36 -0.10
C PHE A 46 -14.56 4.75 -0.48
N LYS A 47 -14.74 5.84 -1.23
CA LYS A 47 -16.05 6.25 -1.72
C LYS A 47 -16.60 5.23 -2.72
N LEU A 48 -15.78 4.77 -3.67
CA LEU A 48 -16.16 3.73 -4.62
C LEU A 48 -16.55 2.43 -3.92
N LYS A 49 -15.82 2.00 -2.88
CA LYS A 49 -16.10 0.77 -2.13
C LYS A 49 -17.36 0.87 -1.28
N TYR A 50 -17.52 1.95 -0.52
CA TYR A 50 -18.43 1.94 0.63
C TYR A 50 -19.64 2.85 0.51
N THR A 51 -19.65 3.82 -0.39
CA THR A 51 -20.73 4.83 -0.43
C THR A 51 -21.24 5.17 -1.83
N ALA A 52 -20.52 4.81 -2.89
CA ALA A 52 -21.00 4.93 -4.25
C ALA A 52 -22.20 3.99 -4.47
N GLU A 53 -23.23 4.51 -5.13
CA GLU A 53 -24.35 3.68 -5.59
C GLU A 53 -23.87 2.65 -6.63
N SER A 54 -24.57 1.52 -6.74
CA SER A 54 -24.15 0.40 -7.59
C SER A 54 -23.87 0.82 -9.03
N GLY A 55 -24.71 1.67 -9.64
CA GLY A 55 -24.49 2.14 -11.01
C GLY A 55 -23.18 2.93 -11.21
N LEU A 56 -22.74 3.69 -10.20
CA LEU A 56 -21.48 4.43 -10.26
C LEU A 56 -20.27 3.53 -10.04
N GLN A 57 -20.40 2.59 -9.09
CA GLN A 57 -19.38 1.56 -8.84
C GLN A 57 -19.19 0.68 -10.08
N ASP A 58 -20.27 0.15 -10.66
CA ASP A 58 -20.24 -0.69 -11.86
C ASP A 58 -19.61 0.03 -13.06
N LYS A 59 -19.93 1.32 -13.24
CA LYS A 59 -19.31 2.16 -14.28
C LYS A 59 -17.81 2.30 -14.08
N TYR A 60 -17.33 2.39 -12.84
CA TYR A 60 -15.90 2.43 -12.56
C TYR A 60 -15.23 1.07 -12.77
N LEU A 61 -15.84 -0.02 -12.29
CA LEU A 61 -15.22 -1.35 -12.38
C LEU A 61 -15.13 -1.82 -13.85
N ASN A 62 -16.22 -1.66 -14.61
CA ASN A 62 -16.35 -2.21 -15.96
C ASN A 62 -16.11 -1.19 -17.09
N GLY A 63 -15.88 0.08 -16.76
CA GLY A 63 -15.69 1.15 -17.75
C GLY A 63 -14.31 1.16 -18.40
N THR A 64 -14.24 1.79 -19.57
CA THR A 64 -12.99 2.22 -20.21
C THR A 64 -12.23 3.21 -19.32
N LEU A 65 -10.94 3.44 -19.61
CA LEU A 65 -10.15 4.43 -18.87
C LEU A 65 -10.80 5.83 -18.87
N GLU A 66 -11.39 6.23 -19.98
CA GLU A 66 -12.12 7.50 -20.09
C GLU A 66 -13.33 7.54 -19.14
N GLU A 67 -14.12 6.46 -19.11
CA GLU A 67 -15.27 6.35 -18.22
C GLU A 67 -14.86 6.32 -16.74
N LYS A 68 -13.79 5.57 -16.39
CA LYS A 68 -13.23 5.55 -15.05
C LYS A 68 -12.82 6.95 -14.61
N ARG A 69 -12.11 7.70 -15.45
CA ARG A 69 -11.72 9.08 -15.17
C ARG A 69 -12.93 10.01 -15.05
N ALA A 70 -13.97 9.81 -15.85
CA ALA A 70 -15.20 10.60 -15.76
C ALA A 70 -15.98 10.34 -14.45
N VAL A 71 -15.83 9.16 -13.83
CA VAL A 71 -16.43 8.86 -12.52
C VAL A 71 -15.75 9.63 -11.39
N LEU A 72 -14.42 9.74 -11.39
CA LEU A 72 -13.67 10.27 -10.22
C LEU A 72 -14.12 11.66 -9.73
N PRO A 73 -14.36 12.66 -10.60
CA PRO A 73 -14.84 13.98 -10.16
C PRO A 73 -16.22 13.94 -9.49
N THR A 74 -17.07 12.98 -9.85
CA THR A 74 -18.42 12.84 -9.29
C THR A 74 -18.40 12.32 -7.85
N LEU A 75 -17.28 11.74 -7.41
CA LEU A 75 -17.13 11.23 -6.05
C LEU A 75 -16.94 12.38 -5.03
N VAL A 76 -16.67 13.62 -5.45
CA VAL A 76 -16.35 14.72 -4.52
C VAL A 76 -17.44 14.95 -3.47
N ASP A 77 -18.71 14.81 -3.88
CA ASP A 77 -19.89 15.06 -3.03
C ASP A 77 -20.22 13.90 -2.08
N LEU A 78 -19.69 12.71 -2.37
CA LEU A 78 -19.87 11.55 -1.49
C LEU A 78 -19.06 11.73 -0.21
N LYS A 79 -19.67 11.40 0.92
CA LYS A 79 -19.00 11.35 2.22
C LYS A 79 -18.72 9.91 2.57
N VAL A 80 -17.53 9.65 3.11
CA VAL A 80 -17.17 8.36 3.68
C VAL A 80 -16.61 8.59 5.08
N SER A 81 -16.99 7.73 6.01
CA SER A 81 -16.58 7.78 7.41
C SER A 81 -16.26 6.38 7.90
N ALA A 82 -15.64 6.28 9.08
CA ALA A 82 -15.25 4.98 9.64
C ALA A 82 -16.44 4.01 9.81
N SER A 83 -17.66 4.51 10.04
CA SER A 83 -18.86 3.66 10.17
C SER A 83 -19.34 3.06 8.85
N ASN A 84 -18.85 3.54 7.71
CA ASN A 84 -19.15 2.95 6.40
C ASN A 84 -18.26 1.74 6.08
N ILE A 85 -17.11 1.62 6.74
CA ILE A 85 -16.11 0.59 6.44
C ILE A 85 -16.57 -0.73 7.05
N VAL A 86 -16.76 -1.74 6.20
CA VAL A 86 -17.11 -3.10 6.64
C VAL A 86 -15.88 -3.85 7.15
N THR A 87 -16.09 -4.88 7.96
CA THR A 87 -15.03 -5.75 8.50
C THR A 87 -14.83 -7.02 7.67
N THR A 88 -15.47 -7.11 6.51
CA THR A 88 -15.36 -8.25 5.59
C THR A 88 -14.70 -7.80 4.29
N PRO A 89 -13.95 -8.67 3.60
CA PRO A 89 -13.35 -8.33 2.32
C PRO A 89 -14.39 -7.83 1.32
N LEU A 90 -14.04 -6.78 0.58
CA LEU A 90 -14.93 -6.14 -0.40
C LEU A 90 -14.12 -5.67 -1.61
N LEU A 91 -14.42 -6.24 -2.78
CA LEU A 91 -13.82 -5.86 -4.07
C LEU A 91 -12.27 -5.87 -4.09
N ILE A 92 -11.64 -6.68 -3.24
CA ILE A 92 -10.18 -6.65 -3.03
C ILE A 92 -9.39 -7.03 -4.29
N ASP A 93 -10.01 -7.76 -5.22
CA ASP A 93 -9.41 -8.20 -6.48
C ASP A 93 -9.70 -7.24 -7.65
N GLU A 94 -10.63 -6.30 -7.47
CA GLU A 94 -11.18 -5.45 -8.53
C GLU A 94 -10.93 -3.96 -8.30
N LEU A 95 -10.85 -3.55 -7.03
CA LEU A 95 -10.73 -2.16 -6.60
C LEU A 95 -9.69 -2.04 -5.49
N GLU A 96 -8.42 -2.06 -5.85
CA GLU A 96 -7.28 -1.85 -4.95
C GLU A 96 -6.07 -1.30 -5.72
N TRP A 97 -4.96 -1.08 -5.01
CA TRP A 97 -3.66 -0.84 -5.64
C TRP A 97 -2.91 -2.17 -5.86
N PHE A 98 -2.72 -2.58 -7.11
CA PHE A 98 -2.23 -3.90 -7.47
C PHE A 98 -0.73 -3.90 -7.78
N PHE A 99 0.06 -4.54 -6.92
CA PHE A 99 1.51 -4.73 -7.12
C PHE A 99 1.92 -6.15 -6.76
N SER A 100 2.86 -6.71 -7.51
CA SER A 100 3.57 -7.94 -7.13
C SER A 100 4.60 -7.66 -6.03
N THR A 101 4.95 -8.67 -5.25
CA THR A 101 6.03 -8.56 -4.25
C THR A 101 7.37 -8.18 -4.88
N ARG A 102 7.62 -8.56 -6.15
CA ARG A 102 8.81 -8.16 -6.90
C ARG A 102 8.83 -6.66 -7.20
N GLU A 103 7.72 -6.10 -7.65
CA GLU A 103 7.59 -4.65 -7.86
C GLU A 103 7.77 -3.90 -6.53
N LEU A 104 7.13 -4.36 -5.45
CA LEU A 104 7.26 -3.75 -4.14
C LEU A 104 8.70 -3.77 -3.61
N CYS A 105 9.42 -4.89 -3.77
CA CYS A 105 10.84 -4.97 -3.43
C CYS A 105 11.71 -4.01 -4.28
N GLY A 106 11.39 -3.84 -5.57
CA GLY A 106 12.07 -2.87 -6.43
C GLY A 106 11.83 -1.43 -5.98
N ILE A 107 10.56 -1.06 -5.75
CA ILE A 107 10.18 0.30 -5.34
C ILE A 107 10.83 0.69 -4.01
N ILE A 108 10.79 -0.19 -3.00
CA ILE A 108 11.40 0.15 -1.70
C ILE A 108 12.92 0.30 -1.80
N TYR A 109 13.57 -0.45 -2.70
CA TYR A 109 15.00 -0.35 -2.95
C TYR A 109 15.36 0.95 -3.69
N GLU A 110 14.56 1.36 -4.68
CA GLU A 110 14.76 2.64 -5.38
C GLU A 110 14.63 3.83 -4.41
N LEU A 111 13.74 3.71 -3.42
CA LEU A 111 13.49 4.74 -2.40
C LEU A 111 14.38 4.61 -1.15
N ARG A 112 15.40 3.74 -1.14
CA ARG A 112 16.22 3.44 0.07
C ARG A 112 16.87 4.65 0.76
N GLU A 113 17.09 5.74 0.04
CA GLU A 113 17.65 6.98 0.57
C GLU A 113 16.60 7.92 1.19
N ALA A 114 15.32 7.57 1.13
CA ALA A 114 14.24 8.34 1.74
C ALA A 114 14.20 8.10 3.27
N ASP A 115 14.44 9.17 4.04
CA ASP A 115 14.39 9.14 5.51
C ASP A 115 13.02 8.66 6.03
N GLU A 116 11.95 8.96 5.30
CA GLU A 116 10.57 8.66 5.69
C GLU A 116 10.34 7.16 5.90
N LEU A 117 10.97 6.31 5.09
CA LEU A 117 10.86 4.86 5.19
C LEU A 117 11.53 4.29 6.44
N ARG A 118 12.44 5.05 7.06
CA ARG A 118 13.23 4.61 8.23
C ARG A 118 12.55 4.90 9.56
N ILE A 119 11.41 5.61 9.55
CA ILE A 119 10.71 6.03 10.78
C ILE A 119 10.00 4.85 11.46
N ASN A 120 9.34 4.00 10.69
CA ASN A 120 8.61 2.84 11.19
C ASN A 120 9.40 1.57 10.83
N PRO A 121 9.89 0.78 11.79
CA PRO A 121 10.68 -0.43 11.47
C PRO A 121 9.83 -1.63 11.06
N GLY A 122 8.49 -1.52 11.14
CA GLY A 122 7.57 -2.63 10.95
C GLY A 122 7.87 -3.77 11.94
N LEU A 123 8.09 -4.97 11.39
CA LEU A 123 8.39 -6.18 12.17
C LEU A 123 9.88 -6.41 12.44
N ALA A 124 10.78 -5.61 11.87
CA ALA A 124 12.21 -5.73 12.12
C ALA A 124 12.61 -5.08 13.46
N ARG A 125 13.64 -5.61 14.11
CA ARG A 125 14.17 -5.07 15.37
C ARG A 125 15.33 -4.11 15.06
N PRO A 126 15.26 -2.82 15.43
CA PRO A 126 16.31 -1.85 15.12
C PRO A 126 17.72 -2.29 15.53
N ASP A 127 17.87 -2.96 16.67
CA ASP A 127 19.18 -3.41 17.17
C ASP A 127 19.84 -4.51 16.31
N ASP A 128 19.10 -5.16 15.42
CA ASP A 128 19.59 -6.24 14.56
C ASP A 128 20.12 -5.73 13.19
N TRP A 129 19.93 -4.45 12.86
CA TRP A 129 20.14 -3.92 11.51
C TRP A 129 20.74 -2.52 11.50
N TYR A 130 21.67 -2.26 10.57
CA TYR A 130 22.16 -0.92 10.29
C TYR A 130 21.08 -0.02 9.66
N LEU A 131 20.32 -0.57 8.71
CA LEU A 131 19.23 0.14 8.03
C LEU A 131 17.99 -0.73 7.99
N ILE A 132 16.86 -0.11 8.33
CA ILE A 132 15.52 -0.65 8.13
C ILE A 132 14.72 0.42 7.38
N ALA A 133 14.13 0.02 6.26
CA ALA A 133 13.08 0.77 5.58
C ALA A 133 11.84 -0.12 5.48
N PHE A 134 10.65 0.43 5.69
CA PHE A 134 9.43 -0.37 5.74
C PHE A 134 8.19 0.39 5.26
N LYS A 135 7.30 -0.36 4.61
CA LYS A 135 5.90 0.02 4.43
C LYS A 135 5.00 -1.22 4.53
N GLY A 136 3.90 -1.07 5.26
CA GLY A 136 2.80 -2.03 5.27
C GLY A 136 1.53 -1.48 4.62
N GLY A 137 0.60 -2.37 4.33
CA GLY A 137 -0.74 -2.06 3.82
C GLY A 137 -1.74 -3.10 4.33
N SER A 138 -2.98 -2.67 4.58
CA SER A 138 -4.02 -3.53 5.12
C SER A 138 -5.41 -3.04 4.78
N GLU A 139 -6.28 -3.97 4.44
CA GLU A 139 -7.74 -3.84 4.45
C GLU A 139 -8.34 -5.22 4.75
N PRO A 140 -9.66 -5.35 5.00
CA PRO A 140 -10.23 -6.66 5.28
C PRO A 140 -9.93 -7.68 4.18
N GLY A 141 -9.26 -8.78 4.55
CA GLY A 141 -8.81 -9.80 3.61
C GLY A 141 -7.48 -9.53 2.90
N VAL A 142 -6.81 -8.41 3.18
CA VAL A 142 -5.52 -8.05 2.56
C VAL A 142 -4.53 -7.65 3.65
N LEU A 143 -3.34 -8.24 3.60
CA LEU A 143 -2.21 -7.79 4.42
C LEU A 143 -0.91 -7.83 3.62
N GLN A 144 -0.19 -6.73 3.66
CA GLN A 144 1.08 -6.55 2.96
C GLN A 144 2.14 -5.94 3.89
N TYR A 145 3.33 -6.51 3.85
CA TYR A 145 4.54 -5.97 4.48
C TYR A 145 5.69 -6.03 3.49
N THR A 146 6.40 -4.91 3.33
CA THR A 146 7.66 -4.86 2.58
C THR A 146 8.70 -4.16 3.42
N HIS A 147 9.82 -4.85 3.63
CA HIS A 147 11.00 -4.38 4.31
C HIS A 147 12.17 -4.29 3.33
N LEU A 148 13.02 -3.29 3.53
CA LEU A 148 14.38 -3.23 3.01
C LEU A 148 15.33 -3.18 4.21
N LEU A 149 16.31 -4.07 4.21
CA LEU A 149 17.17 -4.34 5.34
C LEU A 149 18.63 -4.29 4.91
N GLN A 150 19.47 -3.68 5.73
CA GLN A 150 20.92 -3.69 5.56
C GLN A 150 21.57 -3.98 6.91
N LYS A 151 22.45 -4.98 6.96
CA LYS A 151 23.05 -5.43 8.23
C LYS A 151 24.19 -4.51 8.68
N GLU A 152 24.99 -4.06 7.73
CA GLU A 152 26.17 -3.20 7.94
C GLU A 152 26.13 -2.05 6.93
N ALA A 153 26.81 -0.93 7.20
CA ALA A 153 26.74 0.29 6.39
C ALA A 153 27.11 0.09 4.91
N GLU A 154 28.12 -0.74 4.65
CA GLU A 154 28.58 -1.08 3.29
C GLU A 154 28.15 -2.48 2.85
N GLY A 155 27.19 -3.10 3.55
CA GLY A 155 26.69 -4.43 3.24
C GLY A 155 25.61 -4.46 2.15
N ASP A 156 25.25 -5.68 1.73
CA ASP A 156 24.16 -5.89 0.78
C ASP A 156 22.79 -5.46 1.33
N TYR A 157 21.92 -5.03 0.42
CA TYR A 157 20.51 -4.80 0.70
C TYR A 157 19.69 -6.06 0.50
N TYR A 158 18.79 -6.32 1.43
CA TYR A 158 17.84 -7.43 1.38
C TYR A 158 16.42 -6.87 1.42
N ALA A 159 15.61 -7.21 0.42
CA ALA A 159 14.20 -6.85 0.37
C ALA A 159 13.33 -8.07 0.71
N VAL A 160 12.50 -7.96 1.74
CA VAL A 160 11.55 -8.99 2.16
C VAL A 160 10.14 -8.45 1.98
N SER A 161 9.35 -9.07 1.09
CA SER A 161 7.96 -8.68 0.85
C SER A 161 7.03 -9.87 1.01
N VAL A 162 5.99 -9.70 1.83
CA VAL A 162 4.92 -10.67 2.07
C VAL A 162 3.60 -9.99 1.76
N THR A 163 2.79 -10.59 0.91
CA THR A 163 1.43 -10.12 0.58
C THR A 163 0.49 -11.32 0.60
N VAL A 164 -0.62 -11.18 1.31
CA VAL A 164 -1.66 -12.23 1.41
C VAL A 164 -3.01 -11.58 1.17
N ASN A 165 -3.74 -12.12 0.18
CA ASN A 165 -5.08 -11.70 -0.19
C ASN A 165 -6.05 -12.88 0.01
N ASN A 166 -7.23 -12.61 0.56
CA ASN A 166 -8.30 -13.58 0.75
C ASN A 166 -9.66 -12.92 0.53
N PRO A 167 -10.30 -13.12 -0.64
CA PRO A 167 -11.56 -12.46 -0.95
C PRO A 167 -12.75 -13.03 -0.17
N ALA A 168 -12.60 -14.21 0.45
CA ALA A 168 -13.70 -14.88 1.14
C ALA A 168 -13.80 -14.54 2.63
N ARG A 169 -12.70 -14.12 3.28
CA ARG A 169 -12.66 -13.81 4.72
C ARG A 169 -11.42 -13.02 5.09
N GLU A 170 -11.46 -12.43 6.27
CA GLU A 170 -10.29 -11.79 6.89
C GLU A 170 -9.07 -12.72 6.96
N VAL A 171 -7.88 -12.14 6.85
CA VAL A 171 -6.60 -12.86 6.95
C VAL A 171 -6.14 -13.01 8.39
N ASP A 172 -5.40 -14.09 8.67
CA ASP A 172 -4.81 -14.33 9.99
C ASP A 172 -3.54 -13.48 10.14
N GLN A 173 -3.70 -12.25 10.65
CA GLN A 173 -2.60 -11.31 10.83
C GLN A 173 -1.49 -11.88 11.72
N PHE A 174 -1.81 -12.67 12.75
CA PHE A 174 -0.81 -13.26 13.63
C PHE A 174 0.11 -14.22 12.86
N ARG A 175 -0.46 -15.12 12.06
CA ARG A 175 0.32 -16.05 11.23
C ARG A 175 1.17 -15.34 10.18
N ILE A 176 0.64 -14.26 9.58
CA ILE A 176 1.39 -13.49 8.57
C ILE A 176 2.55 -12.73 9.22
N ASN A 177 2.34 -12.15 10.41
CA ASN A 177 3.41 -11.53 11.19
C ASN A 177 4.50 -12.55 11.55
N GLU A 178 4.11 -13.76 11.97
CA GLU A 178 5.06 -14.83 12.29
C GLU A 178 5.88 -15.21 11.05
N LEU A 179 5.23 -15.43 9.91
CA LEU A 179 5.88 -15.73 8.64
C LEU A 179 6.89 -14.64 8.25
N CYS A 180 6.47 -13.38 8.26
CA CYS A 180 7.32 -12.25 7.89
C CYS A 180 8.52 -12.11 8.84
N THR A 181 8.29 -12.20 10.15
CA THR A 181 9.36 -12.15 11.16
C THR A 181 10.37 -13.27 10.99
N ARG A 182 9.91 -14.48 10.64
CA ARG A 182 10.79 -15.63 10.36
C ARG A 182 11.62 -15.41 9.10
N LEU A 183 11.05 -14.86 8.02
CA LEU A 183 11.80 -14.52 6.80
C LEU A 183 12.88 -13.48 7.09
N ILE A 184 12.55 -12.41 7.81
CA ILE A 184 13.50 -11.38 8.24
C ILE A 184 14.63 -12.01 9.08
N SER A 185 14.29 -12.92 9.99
CA SER A 185 15.28 -13.61 10.83
C SER A 185 16.22 -14.51 10.01
N LEU A 186 15.72 -15.17 8.96
CA LEU A 186 16.56 -15.99 8.08
C LEU A 186 17.59 -15.13 7.33
N VAL A 187 17.20 -13.93 6.88
CA VAL A 187 18.13 -12.96 6.28
C VAL A 187 19.18 -12.52 7.30
N ARG A 188 18.77 -12.12 8.51
CA ARG A 188 19.67 -11.69 9.58
C ARG A 188 20.73 -12.76 9.91
N ASP A 189 20.29 -14.01 9.96
CA ASP A 189 21.10 -15.18 10.27
C ASP A 189 21.96 -15.65 9.08
N GLY A 190 21.84 -15.05 7.89
CA GLY A 190 22.57 -15.43 6.68
C GLY A 190 22.21 -16.82 6.14
N LYS A 191 20.95 -17.25 6.34
CA LYS A 191 20.45 -18.58 5.92
C LYS A 191 19.77 -18.58 4.56
N ILE A 192 19.50 -17.40 4.01
CA ILE A 192 19.01 -17.13 2.66
C ILE A 192 19.67 -15.86 2.14
#